data_AF-A0A7Y3GW24-F1
#
_entry.id   AF-A0A7Y3GW24-F1
#
_cell.length_a   1.000
_cell.length_b   1.000
_cell.length_c   1.000
_cell.angle_alpha   90.00
_cell.angle_beta   90.00
_cell.angle_gamma   90.00
#
_symmetry.space_group_name_H-M   'P 1'
#
loop_
_entity.id
_entity.type
_entity.pdbx_description
1 polymer ?
#
loop_
_entity_poly.entity_id
_entity_poly.type
_entity_poly.pdbx_seq_one_letter_code
_entity_poly.pdbx_strand_id
1 'polypeptide(L)'
;VKAPQHGVFHHQVLLRCLGAFEGFVRHSLRQPEFESVADFAMLSRSFPNSLLSSLERLEAQLEALTDGNRESRPRQIAGMIRSGLEYHGLVEGEPAMDSLDEIISGLGLLSEAVTERFFTGDAVIQSGMTHVGGRL
;
A
#
# COMPACT_ATOMS: atom_id res chain seq x y z
N VAL A 1 -41.47 -8.31 3.03
CA VAL A 1 -40.29 -8.78 3.79
C VAL A 1 -39.22 -7.71 3.63
N LYS A 2 -38.88 -7.02 4.72
CA LYS A 2 -37.97 -5.86 4.75
C LYS A 2 -36.53 -6.39 4.64
N ALA A 3 -35.78 -5.95 3.63
CA ALA A 3 -34.39 -6.35 3.45
C ALA A 3 -33.55 -5.96 4.69
N PRO A 4 -32.58 -6.80 5.11
CA PRO A 4 -31.80 -6.55 6.30
C PRO A 4 -30.93 -5.29 6.14
N GLN A 5 -31.02 -4.41 7.13
CA GLN A 5 -30.50 -3.04 7.13
C GLN A 5 -29.01 -2.97 7.51
N HIS A 6 -28.23 -4.01 7.17
CA HIS A 6 -26.85 -4.19 7.64
C HIS A 6 -25.77 -3.44 6.83
N GLY A 7 -26.11 -2.77 5.72
CA GLY A 7 -25.13 -2.15 4.82
C GLY A 7 -24.66 -0.72 5.17
N VAL A 8 -25.32 -0.02 6.11
CA VAL A 8 -25.20 1.45 6.22
C VAL A 8 -23.92 1.93 6.93
N PHE A 9 -23.22 1.08 7.67
CA PHE A 9 -22.09 1.51 8.53
C PHE A 9 -20.70 1.04 8.09
N HIS A 10 -20.58 0.17 7.08
CA HIS A 10 -19.28 -0.39 6.69
C HIS A 10 -18.30 0.68 6.18
N HIS A 11 -18.80 1.59 5.35
CA HIS A 11 -17.99 2.67 4.78
C HIS A 11 -17.58 3.70 5.85
N GLN A 12 -18.43 3.98 6.84
CA GLN A 12 -18.11 4.89 7.95
C GLN A 12 -17.03 4.32 8.86
N VAL A 13 -17.09 3.01 9.15
CA VAL A 13 -16.05 2.32 9.91
C VAL A 13 -14.74 2.33 9.15
N LEU A 14 -14.74 2.02 7.85
CA LEU A 14 -13.56 2.13 6.98
C LEU A 14 -12.93 3.52 7.03
N LEU A 15 -13.73 4.57 6.82
CA LEU A 15 -13.25 5.95 6.86
C LEU A 15 -12.65 6.31 8.23
N ARG A 16 -13.23 5.83 9.33
CA ARG A 16 -12.69 6.09 10.67
C ARG A 16 -11.39 5.32 10.94
N CYS A 17 -11.33 4.04 10.57
CA CYS A 17 -10.13 3.21 10.74
C CYS A 17 -8.93 3.78 9.96
N LEU A 18 -9.19 4.34 8.77
CA LEU A 18 -8.16 4.95 7.93
C LEU A 18 -7.83 6.40 8.34
N GLY A 19 -8.61 7.02 9.23
CA GLY A 19 -8.53 8.47 9.47
C GLY A 19 -8.92 9.30 8.24
N ALA A 20 -9.70 8.71 7.33
CA ALA A 20 -10.05 9.24 6.02
C ALA A 20 -11.33 10.09 6.02
N PHE A 21 -12.09 10.14 7.12
CA PHE A 21 -13.41 10.78 7.14
C PHE A 21 -13.38 12.24 6.68
N GLU A 22 -12.52 13.08 7.27
CA GLU A 22 -12.40 14.49 6.87
C GLU A 22 -11.82 14.65 5.45
N GLY A 23 -10.90 13.76 5.07
CA GLY A 23 -10.33 13.73 3.72
C GLY A 23 -11.39 13.43 2.66
N PHE A 24 -12.26 12.45 2.93
CA PHE A 24 -13.35 12.05 2.06
C PHE A 24 -14.38 13.16 1.91
N VAL A 25 -14.84 13.76 3.02
CA VAL A 25 -15.80 14.87 2.96
C VAL A 25 -15.24 16.08 2.21
N ARG A 26 -13.93 16.34 2.32
CA ARG A 26 -13.29 17.49 1.66
C ARG A 26 -13.10 17.30 0.15
N HIS A 27 -12.91 16.07 -0.31
CA HIS A 27 -12.45 15.81 -1.68
C HIS A 27 -13.38 14.91 -2.51
N SER A 28 -14.33 14.22 -1.88
CA SER A 28 -15.31 13.41 -2.59
C SER A 28 -16.54 14.26 -2.92
N LEU A 29 -16.85 14.37 -4.21
CA LEU A 29 -18.09 14.96 -4.71
C LEU A 29 -19.25 13.94 -4.73
N ARG A 30 -18.98 12.68 -4.38
CA ARG A 30 -19.93 11.57 -4.44
C ARG A 30 -20.58 11.35 -3.07
N GLN A 31 -21.80 10.82 -3.07
CA GLN A 31 -22.42 10.35 -1.83
C GLN A 31 -21.58 9.22 -1.22
N PRO A 32 -21.48 9.14 0.11
CA PRO A 32 -20.71 8.10 0.79
C PRO A 32 -21.37 6.73 0.61
N GLU A 33 -20.97 6.05 -0.45
CA GLU A 33 -21.25 4.64 -0.70
C GLU A 33 -19.97 3.83 -0.55
N PHE A 34 -20.10 2.53 -0.26
CA PHE A 34 -18.96 1.66 0.02
C PHE A 34 -17.90 1.70 -1.10
N GLU A 35 -18.34 1.60 -2.35
CA GLU A 35 -17.48 1.67 -3.53
C GLU A 35 -16.75 3.00 -3.64
N SER A 36 -17.47 4.13 -3.52
CA SER A 36 -16.84 5.47 -3.55
C SER A 36 -15.83 5.70 -2.43
N VAL A 37 -16.05 5.10 -1.25
CA VAL A 37 -15.14 5.18 -0.10
C VAL A 37 -13.92 4.30 -0.31
N ALA A 38 -14.09 3.11 -0.88
CA ALA A 38 -12.99 2.23 -1.25
C ALA A 38 -12.13 2.87 -2.34
N ASP A 39 -12.73 3.40 -3.40
CA ASP A 39 -12.02 4.12 -4.46
C ASP A 39 -11.24 5.31 -3.90
N PHE A 40 -11.85 6.11 -3.00
CA PHE A 40 -11.13 7.20 -2.34
C PHE A 40 -9.95 6.70 -1.51
N ALA A 41 -10.13 5.63 -0.73
CA ALA A 41 -9.08 5.04 0.08
C ALA A 41 -7.95 4.44 -0.78
N MET A 42 -8.23 4.02 -2.02
CA MET A 42 -7.22 3.42 -2.89
C MET A 42 -6.51 4.45 -3.76
N LEU A 43 -7.25 5.39 -4.35
CA LEU A 43 -6.79 6.23 -5.47
C LEU A 43 -6.57 7.70 -5.12
N SER A 44 -7.05 8.18 -3.97
CA SER A 44 -6.98 9.61 -3.65
C SER A 44 -5.55 10.09 -3.42
N ARG A 45 -5.03 10.94 -4.32
CA ARG A 45 -3.73 11.61 -4.17
C ARG A 45 -3.73 12.67 -3.06
N SER A 46 -4.89 13.23 -2.74
CA SER A 46 -5.03 14.25 -1.68
C SER A 46 -5.10 13.63 -0.29
N PHE A 47 -5.24 12.30 -0.19
CA PHE A 47 -5.31 11.59 1.06
C PHE A 47 -3.98 10.84 1.32
N PRO A 48 -3.18 11.24 2.32
CA PRO A 48 -1.82 10.74 2.50
C PRO A 48 -1.74 9.24 2.82
N ASN A 49 -2.83 8.66 3.34
CA ASN A 49 -2.93 7.24 3.67
C ASN A 49 -3.72 6.46 2.62
N SER A 50 -3.93 7.03 1.43
CA SER A 50 -4.44 6.23 0.33
C SER A 50 -3.41 5.16 -0.05
N LEU A 51 -3.88 4.08 -0.68
CA LEU A 51 -2.98 3.04 -1.18
C LEU A 51 -2.00 3.62 -2.21
N LEU A 52 -2.48 4.43 -3.15
CA LEU A 52 -1.67 5.10 -4.16
C LEU A 52 -0.56 5.96 -3.53
N SER A 53 -0.92 6.86 -2.62
CA SER A 53 0.08 7.72 -1.93
C SER A 53 1.03 6.92 -1.03
N SER A 54 0.59 5.78 -0.51
CA SER A 54 1.47 4.89 0.26
C SER A 54 2.48 4.16 -0.62
N LEU A 55 2.07 3.72 -1.81
CA LEU A 55 2.97 3.13 -2.81
C LEU A 55 3.98 4.15 -3.35
N GLU A 56 3.57 5.39 -3.62
CA GLU A 56 4.48 6.46 -4.04
C GLU A 56 5.57 6.72 -2.99
N ARG A 57 5.19 6.78 -1.71
CA ARG A 57 6.15 6.92 -0.60
C ARG A 57 7.06 5.71 -0.51
N LEU A 58 6.53 4.50 -0.64
CA LEU A 58 7.32 3.28 -0.61
C LEU A 58 8.35 3.23 -1.75
N GLU A 59 7.96 3.59 -2.98
CA GLU A 59 8.89 3.67 -4.11
C GLU A 59 10.01 4.68 -3.86
N ALA A 60 9.69 5.85 -3.32
CA ALA A 60 10.69 6.86 -2.97
C ALA A 60 11.66 6.36 -1.88
N GLN A 61 11.15 5.64 -0.88
CA GLN A 61 11.98 5.01 0.16
C GLN A 61 12.86 3.90 -0.41
N LEU A 62 12.32 3.04 -1.27
CA LEU A 62 13.08 1.99 -1.94
C LEU A 62 14.17 2.58 -2.83
N GLU A 63 13.89 3.67 -3.55
CA GLU A 63 14.89 4.38 -4.35
C GLU A 63 16.01 4.98 -3.51
N ALA A 64 15.68 5.57 -2.36
CA ALA A 64 16.66 6.08 -1.42
C ALA A 64 17.53 4.95 -0.82
N LEU A 65 16.95 3.79 -0.54
CA LEU A 65 17.67 2.62 0.00
C LEU A 65 18.57 1.94 -1.03
N THR A 66 18.30 2.09 -2.33
CA THR A 66 19.07 1.44 -3.39
C THR A 66 20.09 2.37 -4.06
N ASP A 67 20.34 3.56 -3.49
CA ASP A 67 21.19 4.61 -4.06
C ASP A 67 20.83 4.91 -5.54
N GLY A 68 19.54 4.89 -5.86
CA GLY A 68 19.06 5.10 -7.22
C GLY A 68 19.25 3.93 -8.18
N ASN A 69 19.74 2.76 -7.72
CA ASN A 69 19.79 1.56 -8.54
C ASN A 69 18.36 1.14 -8.93
N ARG A 70 18.06 1.22 -10.22
CA ARG A 70 16.74 0.97 -10.82
C ARG A 70 16.39 -0.52 -10.91
N GLU A 71 17.36 -1.41 -10.79
CA GLU A 71 17.18 -2.87 -10.93
C GLU A 71 16.82 -3.57 -9.62
N SER A 72 16.03 -2.92 -8.77
CA SER A 72 15.53 -3.51 -7.54
C SER A 72 14.19 -4.20 -7.80
N ARG A 73 14.14 -5.53 -7.64
CA ARG A 73 12.90 -6.33 -7.74
C ARG A 73 11.75 -5.76 -6.88
N PRO A 74 11.96 -5.36 -5.60
CA PRO A 74 10.94 -4.63 -4.83
C PRO A 74 10.40 -3.37 -5.53
N ARG A 75 11.29 -2.55 -6.12
CA ARG A 75 10.89 -1.31 -6.81
C ARG A 75 10.07 -1.61 -8.06
N GLN A 76 10.43 -2.65 -8.81
CA GLN A 76 9.67 -3.09 -9.98
C GLN A 76 8.25 -3.53 -9.60
N ILE A 77 8.11 -4.35 -8.56
CA ILE A 77 6.79 -4.82 -8.09
C ILE A 77 5.95 -3.64 -7.61
N ALA A 78 6.51 -2.73 -6.79
CA ALA A 78 5.81 -1.54 -6.33
C ALA A 78 5.32 -0.67 -7.50
N GLY A 79 6.18 -0.43 -8.50
CA GLY A 79 5.82 0.34 -9.69
C GLY A 79 4.74 -0.32 -10.54
N MET A 80 4.73 -1.66 -10.64
CA MET A 80 3.67 -2.40 -11.35
C MET A 80 2.32 -2.22 -10.64
N ILE A 81 2.26 -2.39 -9.32
CA ILE A 81 1.02 -2.23 -8.54
C ILE A 81 0.51 -0.78 -8.66
N ARG A 82 1.41 0.21 -8.51
CA ARG A 82 1.06 1.63 -8.67
C ARG A 82 0.49 1.90 -10.06
N SER A 83 1.15 1.43 -11.11
CA SER A 83 0.70 1.65 -12.49
C SER A 83 -0.65 1.01 -12.76
N GLY A 84 -0.92 -0.18 -12.19
CA GLY A 84 -2.23 -0.82 -12.26
C GLY A 84 -3.32 0.02 -11.59
N LEU A 85 -3.07 0.51 -10.38
CA LEU A 85 -3.99 1.42 -9.67
C LEU A 85 -4.24 2.72 -10.44
N GLU A 86 -3.20 3.34 -11.01
CA GLU A 86 -3.34 4.54 -11.82
C GLU A 86 -4.16 4.28 -13.08
N TYR A 87 -3.96 3.14 -13.74
CA TYR A 87 -4.74 2.75 -14.90
C TYR A 87 -6.23 2.61 -14.55
N HIS A 88 -6.57 1.92 -13.46
CA HIS A 88 -7.96 1.82 -13.00
C HIS A 88 -8.55 3.20 -12.63
N GLY A 89 -7.77 4.08 -12.01
CA GLY A 89 -8.22 5.44 -11.72
C GLY A 89 -8.46 6.32 -12.97
N LEU A 90 -7.89 5.96 -14.12
CA LEU A 90 -8.07 6.65 -15.40
C LEU A 90 -9.21 6.05 -16.24
N VAL A 91 -9.48 4.75 -16.10
CA VAL A 91 -10.57 4.08 -16.80
C VAL A 91 -11.88 4.36 -16.07
N GLU A 92 -12.63 5.33 -16.57
CA GLU A 92 -13.97 5.63 -16.04
C GLU A 92 -14.87 4.38 -16.11
N GLY A 93 -15.30 3.88 -14.95
CA GLY A 93 -16.35 2.86 -14.84
C GLY A 93 -15.90 1.50 -14.30
N GLU A 94 -14.62 1.29 -14.02
CA GLU A 94 -14.15 0.12 -13.26
C GLU A 94 -13.87 0.52 -11.79
N PRO A 95 -14.56 -0.08 -10.81
CA PRO A 95 -14.25 0.14 -9.41
C PRO A 95 -12.84 -0.35 -9.12
N ALA A 96 -12.04 0.42 -8.38
CA ALA A 96 -10.70 -0.02 -7.94
C ALA A 96 -10.77 -1.30 -7.10
N MET A 97 -11.96 -1.57 -6.55
CA MET A 97 -12.28 -2.72 -5.73
C MET A 97 -12.24 -4.06 -6.50
N ASP A 98 -12.51 -4.07 -7.80
CA ASP A 98 -12.49 -5.30 -8.60
C ASP A 98 -11.06 -5.86 -8.73
N SER A 99 -10.06 -4.99 -8.66
CA SER A 99 -8.64 -5.34 -8.71
C SER A 99 -8.02 -5.62 -7.34
N LEU A 100 -8.82 -5.61 -6.26
CA LEU A 100 -8.31 -5.68 -4.90
C LEU A 100 -7.55 -6.98 -4.61
N ASP A 101 -8.02 -8.12 -5.11
CA ASP A 101 -7.36 -9.41 -4.93
C ASP A 101 -5.98 -9.45 -5.62
N GLU A 102 -5.88 -8.88 -6.82
CA GLU A 102 -4.62 -8.77 -7.56
C GLU A 102 -3.65 -7.85 -6.82
N ILE A 103 -4.14 -6.74 -6.28
CA ILE A 103 -3.37 -5.80 -5.47
C ILE A 103 -2.86 -6.47 -4.20
N ILE A 104 -3.70 -7.20 -3.47
CA ILE A 104 -3.31 -7.91 -2.25
C ILE A 104 -2.24 -8.95 -2.56
N SER A 105 -2.42 -9.72 -3.63
CA SER A 105 -1.42 -10.68 -4.11
C SER A 105 -0.09 -10.00 -4.44
N GLY A 106 -0.14 -8.87 -5.16
CA GLY A 106 1.04 -8.05 -5.48
C GLY A 106 1.74 -7.51 -4.22
N LEU A 107 0.99 -7.05 -3.22
CA LEU A 107 1.55 -6.59 -1.94
C LEU A 107 2.23 -7.73 -1.17
N GLY A 108 1.70 -8.95 -1.23
CA GLY A 108 2.35 -10.15 -0.69
C GLY A 108 3.72 -10.38 -1.34
N LEU A 109 3.77 -10.41 -2.68
CA LEU A 109 5.01 -10.55 -3.44
C LEU A 109 6.01 -9.42 -3.16
N LEU A 110 5.52 -8.19 -2.98
CA LEU A 110 6.34 -7.04 -2.63
C LEU A 110 6.96 -7.21 -1.24
N SER A 111 6.17 -7.63 -0.26
CA SER A 111 6.64 -7.89 1.10
C SER A 111 7.71 -8.98 1.14
N GLU A 112 7.51 -10.07 0.40
CA GLU A 112 8.50 -11.14 0.25
C GLU A 112 9.79 -10.62 -0.37
N ALA A 113 9.70 -9.90 -1.51
CA ALA A 113 10.87 -9.35 -2.18
C ALA A 113 11.64 -8.33 -1.32
N VAL A 114 10.95 -7.50 -0.54
CA VAL A 114 11.57 -6.57 0.42
C VAL A 114 12.30 -7.35 1.51
N THR A 115 11.68 -8.40 2.04
CA THR A 115 12.27 -9.28 3.06
C THR A 115 13.55 -9.93 2.52
N GLU A 116 13.47 -10.58 1.36
CA GLU A 116 14.61 -11.21 0.69
C GLU A 116 15.77 -10.24 0.47
N ARG A 117 15.47 -9.01 0.01
CA ARG A 117 16.50 -8.05 -0.40
C ARG A 117 17.19 -7.36 0.75
N PHE A 118 16.45 -7.03 1.82
CA PHE A 118 16.92 -6.13 2.88
C PHE A 118 17.04 -6.80 4.24
N PHE A 119 16.40 -7.95 4.46
CA PHE A 119 16.35 -8.61 5.77
C PHE A 119 16.98 -10.02 5.77
N THR A 120 17.17 -10.66 4.61
CA THR A 120 17.69 -12.05 4.52
C THR A 120 19.22 -12.17 4.44
N GLY A 121 19.98 -11.09 4.65
CA GLY A 121 21.45 -11.15 4.70
C GLY A 121 22.07 -9.94 5.37
N ASP A 122 22.25 -10.02 6.69
CA ASP A 122 23.37 -9.43 7.47
C ASP A 122 23.12 -9.40 9.00
N ALA A 123 21.93 -9.76 9.50
CA ALA A 123 21.65 -9.73 10.94
C ALA A 123 22.13 -10.96 11.74
N VAL A 124 22.53 -12.07 11.10
CA VAL A 124 22.83 -13.33 11.81
C VAL A 124 24.32 -13.67 11.92
N ILE A 125 25.23 -13.02 11.18
CA ILE A 125 26.66 -13.41 11.19
C ILE A 125 27.60 -12.38 11.86
N GLN A 126 27.25 -11.11 12.00
CA GLN A 126 28.18 -10.12 12.60
C GLN A 126 28.10 -9.92 14.12
N SER A 127 27.11 -10.50 14.82
CA SER A 127 27.04 -10.40 16.29
C SER A 127 27.75 -11.53 17.04
N GLY A 128 28.29 -12.54 16.33
CA GLY A 128 28.87 -13.75 16.95
C GLY A 128 30.40 -13.89 16.91
N MET A 129 31.14 -13.05 16.17
CA MET A 129 32.58 -13.32 15.89
C MET A 129 33.56 -12.17 16.20
N THR A 130 33.16 -11.13 16.92
CA THR A 130 34.05 -9.99 17.22
C THR A 130 34.42 -9.82 18.70
N HIS A 131 34.40 -10.88 19.51
CA HIS A 131 34.91 -10.78 20.90
C HIS A 131 35.45 -12.08 21.52
N VAL A 132 36.38 -12.79 20.86
CA VAL A 132 37.26 -13.74 21.57
C VAL A 132 38.70 -13.58 21.05
N GLY A 133 39.35 -12.50 21.46
CA GLY A 133 40.75 -12.25 21.15
C GLY A 133 41.29 -11.16 22.07
N GLY A 134 41.67 -11.53 23.30
CA GLY A 134 42.43 -10.65 24.18
C GLY A 134 42.10 -10.78 25.65
N ARG A 135 42.72 -11.78 26.30
CA ARG A 135 43.33 -11.72 27.64
C ARG A 135 43.74 -13.13 28.04
N LEU A 136 45.05 -13.38 28.02
CA LEU A 136 45.91 -13.67 29.17
C LEU A 136 47.35 -13.82 28.67
#